data_AF-A0A8T6YGY0-F1
#
_entry.id   AF-A0A8T6YGY0-F1
#
_cell.length_a   1.000
_cell.length_b   1.000
_cell.length_c   1.000
_cell.angle_alpha   90.00
_cell.angle_beta   90.00
_cell.angle_gamma   90.00
#
_symmetry.space_group_name_H-M   'P 1'
#
loop_
_entity.id
_entity.type
_entity.pdbx_description
1 polymer ?
#
loop_
_entity_poly.entity_id
_entity_poly.type
_entity_poly.pdbx_seq_one_letter_code
_entity_poly.pdbx_strand_id
1 'polypeptide(L)'
;MDVNSLRKVGFWSALVAFVTAIGYSVAQILQVVGVVGPPWDGILIYGFSLFIATPFMLALLALHYVTPEENRFWSHAAVLFAVIYTTYVSLNYIVQLTDVIPYAAPNPVLVQTPHSLLWTFDALGYIALGLTTLFAVPLFTKQGLQRWLRRFFLANGLITPVIAFIYFYPDFSTTLLLLGLPWIVTAPGSMLLLALFFRGDGL
;
A
#
# COMPACT_ATOMS: atom_id res chain seq x y z
N MET A 1 9.37 17.18 17.63
CA MET A 1 10.36 16.09 17.45
C MET A 1 11.53 16.63 16.66
N ASP A 2 12.76 16.22 17.00
CA ASP A 2 13.93 16.52 16.17
C ASP A 2 13.96 15.64 14.90
N VAL A 3 14.83 15.99 13.96
CA VAL A 3 14.95 15.31 12.65
C VAL A 3 15.37 13.85 12.79
N ASN A 4 16.23 13.50 13.75
CA ASN A 4 16.67 12.11 13.95
C ASN A 4 15.51 11.26 14.47
N SER A 5 14.73 11.78 15.41
CA SER A 5 13.52 11.11 15.90
C SER A 5 12.50 10.88 14.78
N LEU A 6 12.29 11.87 13.90
CA LEU A 6 11.41 11.73 12.72
C LEU A 6 11.93 10.65 11.75
N ARG A 7 13.23 10.63 11.50
CA ARG A 7 13.86 9.58 10.67
C ARG A 7 13.71 8.19 11.26
N LYS A 8 13.88 8.03 12.58
CA LYS A 8 13.65 6.74 13.25
C LYS A 8 12.21 6.24 13.09
N VAL A 9 11.22 7.12 13.28
CA VAL A 9 9.82 6.77 13.05
C VAL A 9 9.59 6.40 11.59
N GLY A 10 10.11 7.18 10.64
CA GLY A 10 10.02 6.90 9.21
C GLY A 10 10.64 5.56 8.83
N PHE A 11 11.84 5.25 9.35
CA PHE A 11 12.54 3.99 9.12
C PHE A 11 11.72 2.78 9.57
N TRP A 12 11.29 2.75 10.83
CA TRP A 12 10.56 1.60 11.37
C TRP A 12 9.19 1.46 10.74
N SER A 13 8.48 2.57 10.49
CA SER A 13 7.16 2.52 9.85
C SER A 13 7.26 2.01 8.40
N ALA A 14 8.26 2.46 7.64
CA ALA A 14 8.50 1.97 6.28
C ALA A 14 8.98 0.51 6.26
N LEU A 15 9.79 0.09 7.24
CA LEU A 15 10.25 -1.29 7.36
C LEU A 15 9.11 -2.26 7.69
N VAL A 16 8.23 -1.88 8.63
CA VAL A 16 7.03 -2.67 8.94
C VAL A 16 6.14 -2.78 7.72
N ALA A 17 5.86 -1.66 7.02
CA ALA A 17 5.09 -1.67 5.78
C ALA A 17 5.71 -2.59 4.72
N PHE A 18 7.05 -2.57 4.57
CA PHE A 18 7.76 -3.46 3.66
C PHE A 18 7.55 -4.94 4.01
N VAL A 19 7.79 -5.32 5.27
CA VAL A 19 7.67 -6.72 5.72
C VAL A 19 6.24 -7.22 5.53
N THR A 20 5.24 -6.39 5.85
CA THR A 20 3.83 -6.75 5.71
C THR A 20 3.40 -6.79 4.25
N ALA A 21 3.95 -5.94 3.38
CA ALA A 21 3.71 -6.00 1.94
C ALA A 21 4.31 -7.26 1.29
N ILE A 22 5.46 -7.74 1.77
CA ILE A 22 5.99 -9.05 1.39
C ILE A 22 5.08 -10.17 1.90
N GLY A 23 4.62 -10.10 3.15
CA GLY A 23 3.67 -11.06 3.73
C GLY A 23 2.37 -11.17 2.91
N TYR A 24 1.78 -10.02 2.55
CA TYR A 24 0.62 -9.94 1.66
C TYR A 24 0.92 -10.59 0.30
N SER A 25 2.06 -10.26 -0.32
CA SER A 25 2.42 -10.79 -1.64
C SER A 25 2.56 -12.31 -1.61
N VAL A 26 3.18 -12.85 -0.57
CA VAL A 26 3.30 -14.30 -0.36
C VAL A 26 1.92 -14.93 -0.16
N ALA A 27 1.08 -14.35 0.70
CA ALA A 27 -0.28 -14.84 0.94
C ALA A 27 -1.13 -14.85 -0.36
N GLN A 28 -1.06 -13.77 -1.14
CA GLN A 28 -1.75 -13.65 -2.42
C GLN A 28 -1.29 -14.71 -3.43
N ILE A 29 0.02 -14.95 -3.53
CA ILE A 29 0.55 -16.00 -4.42
C ILE A 29 0.03 -17.37 -3.97
N LEU A 30 0.13 -17.68 -2.68
CA LEU A 30 -0.31 -18.97 -2.12
C LEU A 30 -1.81 -19.21 -2.31
N GLN A 31 -2.64 -18.16 -2.20
CA GLN A 31 -4.06 -18.24 -2.53
C GLN A 31 -4.27 -18.53 -4.02
N VAL A 32 -3.62 -17.78 -4.90
CA VAL A 32 -3.80 -17.91 -6.36
C VAL A 32 -3.38 -19.29 -6.87
N VAL A 33 -2.33 -19.89 -6.30
CA VAL A 33 -1.89 -21.25 -6.66
C VAL A 33 -2.65 -22.36 -5.92
N GLY A 34 -3.60 -22.02 -5.05
CA GLY A 34 -4.44 -22.97 -4.32
C GLY A 34 -3.76 -23.70 -3.16
N VAL A 35 -2.64 -23.18 -2.64
CA VAL A 35 -1.94 -23.77 -1.49
C VAL A 35 -2.62 -23.40 -0.17
N VAL A 36 -3.20 -22.21 -0.07
CA VAL A 36 -3.98 -21.76 1.08
C VAL A 36 -5.40 -21.47 0.65
N GLY A 37 -6.38 -21.95 1.41
CA GLY A 37 -7.81 -21.74 1.15
C GLY A 37 -8.58 -21.18 2.37
N PRO A 38 -9.92 -21.04 2.25
CA PRO A 38 -10.75 -20.45 3.28
C PRO A 38 -10.69 -21.17 4.64
N PRO A 39 -10.71 -20.43 5.77
CA PRO A 39 -10.73 -18.97 5.89
C PRO A 39 -9.35 -18.31 5.88
N TRP A 40 -8.28 -19.10 5.85
CA TRP A 40 -6.90 -18.64 6.08
C TRP A 40 -6.37 -17.76 4.96
N ASP A 41 -6.79 -17.99 3.72
CA ASP A 41 -6.43 -17.15 2.58
C ASP A 41 -6.88 -15.70 2.81
N GLY A 42 -8.14 -15.49 3.18
CA GLY A 42 -8.69 -14.19 3.53
C GLY A 42 -8.00 -13.57 4.75
N ILE A 43 -7.84 -14.34 5.84
CA ILE A 43 -7.20 -13.84 7.07
C ILE A 43 -5.79 -13.32 6.78
N LEU A 44 -4.98 -14.07 6.03
CA LEU A 44 -3.60 -13.69 5.73
C LEU A 44 -3.55 -12.47 4.80
N ILE A 45 -4.35 -12.46 3.74
CA ILE A 45 -4.37 -11.36 2.77
C ILE A 45 -4.83 -10.06 3.43
N TYR A 46 -6.00 -10.06 4.07
CA TYR A 46 -6.53 -8.86 4.71
C TYR A 46 -5.68 -8.44 5.92
N GLY A 47 -5.20 -9.40 6.71
CA GLY A 47 -4.34 -9.15 7.85
C GLY A 47 -3.04 -8.45 7.44
N PHE A 48 -2.26 -9.05 6.54
CA PHE A 48 -1.01 -8.42 6.10
C PHE A 48 -1.26 -7.07 5.43
N SER A 49 -2.30 -6.96 4.58
CA SER A 49 -2.58 -5.70 3.88
C SER A 49 -3.02 -4.57 4.82
N LEU A 50 -3.78 -4.89 5.88
CA LEU A 50 -4.14 -3.93 6.93
C LEU A 50 -2.89 -3.37 7.63
N PHE A 51 -1.90 -4.23 7.91
CA PHE A 51 -0.63 -3.83 8.52
C PHE A 51 0.34 -3.14 7.55
N ILE A 52 0.00 -2.95 6.27
CA ILE A 52 0.73 -2.05 5.36
C ILE A 52 0.27 -0.60 5.58
N ALA A 53 -1.03 -0.41 5.72
CA ALA A 53 -1.69 0.89 5.58
C ALA A 53 -1.18 1.96 6.55
N THR A 54 -1.36 1.73 7.86
CA THR A 54 -0.95 2.72 8.88
C THR A 54 0.57 2.95 8.89
N PRO A 55 1.43 1.91 8.86
CA PRO A 55 2.88 2.14 8.83
C PRO A 55 3.34 2.89 7.58
N PHE A 56 2.77 2.62 6.41
CA PHE A 56 3.08 3.38 5.20
C PHE A 56 2.67 4.85 5.34
N MET A 57 1.45 5.14 5.83
CA MET A 57 1.00 6.51 6.08
C MET A 57 1.92 7.26 7.06
N LEU A 58 2.34 6.62 8.15
CA LEU A 58 3.27 7.21 9.11
C LEU A 58 4.65 7.46 8.52
N ALA A 59 5.14 6.59 7.63
CA ALA A 59 6.37 6.82 6.90
C ALA A 59 6.28 8.05 5.97
N LEU A 60 5.13 8.27 5.32
CA LEU A 60 4.89 9.45 4.49
C LEU A 60 4.74 10.73 5.33
N LEU A 61 4.14 10.63 6.51
CA LEU A 61 4.08 11.74 7.46
C LEU A 61 5.49 12.14 7.93
N ALA A 62 6.32 11.16 8.29
CA ALA A 62 7.73 11.40 8.61
C ALA A 62 8.48 12.03 7.43
N LEU A 63 8.22 11.55 6.20
CA LEU A 63 8.80 12.10 4.98
C LEU A 63 8.44 13.57 4.80
N HIS A 64 7.18 13.93 5.03
CA HIS A 64 6.70 15.32 4.96
C HIS A 64 7.47 16.23 5.93
N TYR A 65 7.69 15.81 7.17
CA TYR A 65 8.40 16.62 8.16
C TYR A 65 9.91 16.76 7.88
N VAL A 66 10.54 15.81 7.19
CA VAL A 66 11.96 15.93 6.78
C VAL A 66 12.15 16.56 5.41
N THR A 67 11.07 16.88 4.70
CA THR A 67 11.09 17.52 3.37
C THR A 67 11.28 19.04 3.50
N PRO A 68 12.15 19.67 2.68
CA PRO A 68 12.30 21.13 2.63
C PRO A 68 11.00 21.87 2.28
N GLU A 69 10.86 23.11 2.75
CA GLU A 69 9.61 23.88 2.60
C GLU A 69 9.19 24.10 1.15
N GLU A 70 10.15 24.28 0.23
CA GLU A 70 9.91 24.44 -1.21
C GLU A 70 9.15 23.26 -1.84
N ASN A 71 9.21 22.07 -1.25
CA ASN A 71 8.55 20.85 -1.72
C ASN A 71 7.36 20.44 -0.83
N ARG A 72 6.96 21.30 0.12
CA ARG A 72 5.94 20.96 1.12
C ARG A 72 4.57 20.67 0.52
N PHE A 73 4.20 21.33 -0.58
CA PHE A 73 2.96 21.04 -1.30
C PHE A 73 2.89 19.57 -1.75
N TRP A 74 3.94 19.08 -2.41
CA TRP A 74 4.01 17.71 -2.94
C TRP A 74 4.00 16.67 -1.82
N SER A 75 4.76 16.90 -0.75
CA SER A 75 4.78 15.97 0.38
C SER A 75 3.48 15.95 1.16
N HIS A 76 2.81 17.11 1.30
CA HIS A 76 1.50 17.17 1.93
C HIS A 76 0.43 16.47 1.08
N ALA A 77 0.44 16.68 -0.24
CA ALA A 77 -0.46 15.96 -1.16
C ALA A 77 -0.28 14.44 -1.06
N ALA A 78 0.96 13.95 -1.00
CA ALA A 78 1.24 12.53 -0.81
C ALA A 78 0.65 12.00 0.51
N VAL A 79 0.76 12.75 1.61
CA VAL A 79 0.16 12.41 2.91
C VAL A 79 -1.37 12.37 2.83
N LEU A 80 -2.01 13.35 2.18
CA LEU A 80 -3.48 13.38 2.04
C LEU A 80 -3.99 12.12 1.33
N PHE A 81 -3.36 11.71 0.23
CA PHE A 81 -3.71 10.45 -0.43
C PHE A 81 -3.40 9.21 0.43
N ALA A 82 -2.36 9.25 1.27
CA ALA A 82 -2.02 8.13 2.14
C ALA A 82 -3.07 7.95 3.24
N VAL A 83 -3.65 9.06 3.73
CA VAL A 83 -4.79 9.05 4.65
C VAL A 83 -6.02 8.44 3.98
N ILE A 84 -6.33 8.82 2.74
CA ILE A 84 -7.44 8.24 1.97
C ILE A 84 -7.25 6.73 1.78
N TYR A 85 -6.06 6.30 1.34
CA TYR A 85 -5.70 4.89 1.22
C TYR A 85 -5.93 4.14 2.53
N THR A 86 -5.35 4.64 3.62
CA THR A 86 -5.44 4.01 4.94
C THR A 86 -6.88 3.92 5.42
N THR A 87 -7.70 4.94 5.14
CA THR A 87 -9.11 4.96 5.54
C THR A 87 -9.90 3.87 4.84
N TYR A 88 -9.83 3.81 3.50
CA TYR A 88 -10.60 2.82 2.73
C TYR A 88 -10.16 1.38 3.01
N VAL A 89 -8.85 1.15 3.06
CA VAL A 89 -8.29 -0.18 3.36
C VAL A 89 -8.63 -0.64 4.77
N SER A 90 -8.50 0.25 5.78
CA SER A 90 -8.83 -0.13 7.15
C SER A 90 -10.31 -0.44 7.31
N LEU A 91 -11.18 0.39 6.72
CA LEU A 91 -12.62 0.14 6.74
C LEU A 91 -12.96 -1.23 6.14
N ASN A 92 -12.40 -1.53 4.96
CA ASN A 92 -12.65 -2.81 4.29
C ASN A 92 -12.10 -3.99 5.10
N TYR A 93 -10.80 -4.01 5.38
CA TYR A 93 -10.15 -5.22 5.90
C TYR A 93 -10.48 -5.49 7.36
N ILE A 94 -10.77 -4.46 8.17
CA ILE A 94 -11.31 -4.69 9.52
C ILE A 94 -12.65 -5.40 9.40
N VAL A 95 -13.59 -4.91 8.59
CA VAL A 95 -14.90 -5.57 8.37
C VAL A 95 -14.72 -7.02 7.89
N GLN A 96 -13.80 -7.28 6.96
CA GLN A 96 -13.55 -8.66 6.51
C GLN A 96 -13.06 -9.56 7.66
N LEU A 97 -12.13 -9.07 8.48
CA LEU A 97 -11.51 -9.85 9.57
C LEU A 97 -12.39 -9.99 10.82
N THR A 98 -13.28 -9.03 11.09
CA THR A 98 -14.10 -9.01 12.32
C THR A 98 -15.51 -9.52 12.10
N ASP A 99 -16.12 -9.21 10.95
CA ASP A 99 -17.54 -9.46 10.71
C ASP A 99 -17.77 -10.54 9.65
N VAL A 100 -17.00 -10.54 8.56
CA VAL A 100 -17.25 -11.43 7.42
C VAL A 100 -16.71 -12.83 7.64
N ILE A 101 -15.40 -12.95 7.84
CA ILE A 101 -14.74 -14.24 7.97
C ILE A 101 -15.20 -15.01 9.21
N PRO A 102 -15.31 -14.40 10.41
CA PRO A 102 -15.67 -15.16 11.61
C PRO A 102 -17.11 -15.68 11.62
N TYR A 103 -18.06 -14.98 10.98
CA TYR A 103 -19.49 -15.31 11.06
C TYR A 103 -20.09 -15.88 9.77
N ALA A 104 -19.29 -16.01 8.70
CA ALA A 104 -19.57 -16.75 7.46
C ALA A 104 -20.87 -16.42 6.69
N ALA A 105 -21.65 -15.42 7.10
CA ALA A 105 -22.85 -14.97 6.40
C ALA A 105 -23.33 -13.54 6.77
N PRO A 106 -22.52 -12.47 6.65
CA PRO A 106 -23.05 -11.13 6.81
C PRO A 106 -23.74 -10.66 5.53
N ASN A 107 -24.57 -9.63 5.70
CA ASN A 107 -25.13 -8.79 4.66
C ASN A 107 -24.20 -8.68 3.43
N PRO A 108 -24.68 -8.98 2.19
CA PRO A 108 -23.88 -8.89 0.96
C PRO A 108 -23.14 -7.55 0.77
N VAL A 109 -23.63 -6.47 1.37
CA VAL A 109 -22.96 -5.16 1.39
C VAL A 109 -21.59 -5.19 2.07
N LEU A 110 -21.39 -6.10 3.04
CA LEU A 110 -20.17 -6.25 3.83
C LEU A 110 -19.20 -7.27 3.22
N VAL A 111 -19.62 -8.06 2.23
CA VAL A 111 -18.75 -9.09 1.64
C VAL A 111 -17.95 -8.47 0.50
N GLN A 112 -16.62 -8.61 0.53
CA GLN A 112 -15.78 -8.21 -0.59
C GLN A 112 -15.82 -9.28 -1.69
N THR A 113 -16.67 -9.07 -2.69
CA THR A 113 -16.66 -9.79 -3.97
C THR A 113 -16.41 -8.82 -5.13
N PRO A 114 -15.97 -9.29 -6.31
CA PRO A 114 -15.92 -8.44 -7.50
C PRO A 114 -17.22 -7.64 -7.67
N HIS A 115 -17.09 -6.33 -7.93
CA HIS A 115 -18.20 -5.38 -8.08
C HIS A 115 -19.04 -5.08 -6.83
N SER A 116 -18.65 -5.55 -5.66
CA SER A 116 -19.26 -5.15 -4.39
C SER A 116 -18.88 -3.72 -3.98
N LEU A 117 -19.57 -3.20 -2.95
CA LEU A 117 -19.24 -1.92 -2.34
C LEU A 117 -17.80 -1.90 -1.80
N LEU A 118 -17.42 -2.93 -1.03
CA LEU A 118 -16.10 -3.01 -0.42
C LEU A 118 -15.00 -3.28 -1.46
N TRP A 119 -15.31 -3.97 -2.55
CA TRP A 119 -14.42 -4.05 -3.73
C TRP A 119 -14.13 -2.68 -4.33
N THR A 120 -15.15 -1.82 -4.43
CA THR A 120 -14.98 -0.45 -4.91
C THR A 120 -14.13 0.38 -3.95
N PHE A 121 -14.33 0.25 -2.64
CA PHE A 121 -13.48 0.91 -1.65
C PHE A 121 -12.03 0.42 -1.70
N ASP A 122 -11.83 -0.88 -1.90
CA ASP A 122 -10.49 -1.45 -2.09
C ASP A 122 -9.81 -0.84 -3.31
N ALA A 123 -10.52 -0.77 -4.45
CA ALA A 123 -10.04 -0.13 -5.67
C ALA A 123 -9.62 1.33 -5.43
N LEU A 124 -10.48 2.12 -4.80
CA LEU A 124 -10.21 3.52 -4.47
C LEU A 124 -9.02 3.66 -3.50
N GLY A 125 -8.88 2.72 -2.57
CA GLY A 125 -7.72 2.61 -1.69
C GLY A 125 -6.42 2.45 -2.49
N TYR A 126 -6.32 1.43 -3.34
CA TYR A 126 -5.11 1.20 -4.14
C TYR A 126 -4.84 2.32 -5.15
N ILE A 127 -5.88 2.98 -5.68
CA ILE A 127 -5.72 4.18 -6.50
C ILE A 127 -5.11 5.31 -5.67
N ALA A 128 -5.60 5.54 -4.45
CA ALA A 128 -5.03 6.54 -3.54
C ALA A 128 -3.57 6.20 -3.17
N LEU A 129 -3.23 4.94 -2.93
CA LEU A 129 -1.83 4.50 -2.72
C LEU A 129 -0.96 4.85 -3.93
N GLY A 130 -1.44 4.57 -5.13
CA GLY A 130 -0.78 4.93 -6.37
C GLY A 130 -0.53 6.43 -6.48
N LEU A 131 -1.55 7.25 -6.22
CA LEU A 131 -1.45 8.71 -6.19
C LEU A 131 -0.47 9.20 -5.11
N THR A 132 -0.49 8.64 -3.90
CA THR A 132 0.51 8.92 -2.86
C THR A 132 1.92 8.76 -3.41
N THR A 133 2.20 7.65 -4.08
CA THR A 133 3.53 7.41 -4.65
C THR A 133 3.86 8.37 -5.80
N LEU A 134 2.90 8.72 -6.67
CA LEU A 134 3.12 9.73 -7.73
C LEU A 134 3.42 11.12 -7.17
N PHE A 135 2.64 11.59 -6.18
CA PHE A 135 2.83 12.92 -5.58
C PHE A 135 4.11 13.02 -4.75
N ALA A 136 4.66 11.89 -4.27
CA ALA A 136 5.97 11.86 -3.63
C ALA A 136 7.16 11.83 -4.60
N VAL A 137 6.97 11.52 -5.90
CA VAL A 137 8.07 11.49 -6.90
C VAL A 137 8.93 12.77 -6.93
N PRO A 138 8.35 13.99 -6.91
CA PRO A 138 9.13 15.23 -6.95
C PRO A 138 10.07 15.42 -5.75
N LEU A 139 9.80 14.76 -4.62
CA LEU A 139 10.55 14.90 -3.37
C LEU A 139 11.97 14.32 -3.44
N PHE A 140 12.22 13.45 -4.42
CA PHE A 140 13.46 12.68 -4.51
C PHE A 140 14.36 13.20 -5.64
N THR A 141 15.64 13.37 -5.33
CA THR A 141 16.66 13.76 -6.29
C THR A 141 16.96 12.65 -7.31
N LYS A 142 17.59 13.01 -8.42
CA LYS A 142 17.99 12.07 -9.48
C LYS A 142 19.37 11.43 -9.23
N GLN A 143 19.83 11.32 -7.99
CA GLN A 143 21.17 10.79 -7.65
C GLN A 143 21.09 9.75 -6.52
N GLY A 144 22.08 8.86 -6.43
CA GLY A 144 22.23 7.87 -5.37
C GLY A 144 20.99 6.99 -5.12
N LEU A 145 20.72 6.69 -3.84
CA LEU A 145 19.54 5.93 -3.39
C LEU A 145 18.22 6.61 -3.79
N GLN A 146 18.16 7.93 -3.72
CA GLN A 146 16.94 8.69 -4.05
C GLN A 146 16.53 8.54 -5.51
N ARG A 147 17.49 8.34 -6.44
CA ARG A 147 17.18 8.00 -7.85
C ARG A 147 16.35 6.72 -7.95
N TRP A 148 16.71 5.70 -7.19
CA TRP A 148 16.00 4.42 -7.19
C TRP A 148 14.65 4.54 -6.50
N LEU A 149 14.60 5.21 -5.34
CA LEU A 149 13.35 5.50 -4.64
C LEU A 149 12.35 6.23 -5.54
N ARG A 150 12.82 7.26 -6.27
CA ARG A 150 12.03 7.99 -7.26
C ARG A 150 11.47 7.08 -8.36
N ARG A 151 12.29 6.17 -8.90
CA ARG A 151 11.88 5.24 -9.96
C ARG A 151 10.84 4.25 -9.47
N PHE A 152 11.00 3.71 -8.27
CA PHE A 152 10.04 2.77 -7.67
C PHE A 152 8.71 3.45 -7.35
N PHE A 153 8.74 4.66 -6.78
CA PHE A 153 7.53 5.44 -6.54
C PHE A 153 6.81 5.79 -7.85
N LEU A 154 7.56 6.18 -8.89
CA LEU A 154 6.99 6.45 -10.20
C LEU A 154 6.40 5.17 -10.82
N ALA A 155 7.12 4.05 -10.78
CA ALA A 155 6.63 2.77 -11.32
C ALA A 155 5.36 2.31 -10.60
N ASN A 156 5.34 2.37 -9.27
CA ASN A 156 4.16 2.04 -8.46
C ASN A 156 2.97 2.93 -8.82
N GLY A 157 3.22 4.23 -8.94
CA GLY A 157 2.23 5.20 -9.35
C GLY A 157 1.68 4.98 -10.75
N LEU A 158 2.52 4.60 -11.71
CA LEU A 158 2.13 4.32 -13.09
C LEU A 158 1.40 2.97 -13.26
N ILE A 159 1.46 2.08 -12.27
CA ILE A 159 0.64 0.85 -12.24
C ILE A 159 -0.83 1.16 -11.91
N THR A 160 -1.13 2.32 -11.32
CA THR A 160 -2.49 2.72 -10.91
C THR A 160 -3.55 2.57 -11.99
N PRO A 161 -3.34 3.01 -13.25
CA PRO A 161 -4.34 2.82 -14.31
C PRO A 161 -4.59 1.34 -14.63
N VAL A 162 -3.56 0.49 -14.52
CA VAL A 162 -3.69 -0.97 -14.70
C VAL A 162 -4.51 -1.56 -13.55
N ILE A 163 -4.25 -1.13 -12.31
CA ILE A 163 -5.03 -1.56 -11.14
C ILE A 163 -6.49 -1.12 -11.29
N ALA A 164 -6.74 0.14 -11.64
CA ALA A 164 -8.10 0.63 -11.88
C ALA A 164 -8.81 -0.20 -12.97
N PHE A 165 -8.10 -0.54 -14.06
CA PHE A 165 -8.63 -1.42 -15.09
C PHE A 165 -9.00 -2.79 -14.53
N ILE A 166 -8.13 -3.44 -13.75
CA ILE A 166 -8.42 -4.74 -13.13
C ILE A 166 -9.68 -4.69 -12.25
N TYR A 167 -9.82 -3.66 -11.42
CA TYR A 167 -10.94 -3.53 -10.48
C TYR A 167 -12.27 -3.22 -11.17
N PHE A 168 -12.26 -2.40 -12.21
CA PHE A 168 -13.47 -1.92 -12.88
C PHE A 168 -13.80 -2.65 -14.19
N TYR A 169 -13.01 -3.67 -14.56
CA TYR A 169 -13.33 -4.50 -15.73
C TYR A 169 -14.59 -5.32 -15.47
N PRO A 170 -15.52 -5.46 -16.44
CA PRO A 170 -16.80 -6.14 -16.22
C PRO A 170 -16.66 -7.59 -15.73
N ASP A 171 -15.72 -8.34 -16.29
CA ASP A 171 -15.54 -9.76 -15.99
C ASP A 171 -14.27 -10.00 -15.17
N PHE A 172 -14.43 -10.40 -13.90
CA PHE A 172 -13.30 -10.76 -13.06
C PHE A 172 -12.74 -12.12 -13.46
N SER A 173 -11.41 -12.22 -13.54
CA SER A 173 -10.71 -13.49 -13.68
C SER A 173 -9.35 -13.44 -12.99
N THR A 174 -8.83 -14.60 -12.58
CA THR A 174 -7.48 -14.70 -12.02
C THR A 174 -6.42 -14.25 -13.02
N THR A 175 -6.60 -14.50 -14.32
CA THR A 175 -5.69 -14.03 -15.37
C THR A 175 -5.66 -12.50 -15.45
N LEU A 176 -6.81 -11.83 -15.29
CA LEU A 176 -6.87 -10.38 -15.20
C LEU A 176 -6.10 -9.85 -13.99
N LEU A 177 -6.23 -10.53 -12.83
CA LEU A 177 -5.50 -10.18 -11.61
C LEU A 177 -3.97 -10.25 -11.80
N LEU A 178 -3.47 -11.15 -12.67
CA LEU A 178 -2.03 -11.25 -12.96
C LEU A 178 -1.46 -10.00 -13.65
N LEU A 179 -2.27 -9.14 -14.26
CA LEU A 179 -1.79 -7.84 -14.76
C LEU A 179 -1.29 -6.94 -13.61
N GLY A 180 -1.73 -7.19 -12.38
CA GLY A 180 -1.28 -6.51 -11.17
C GLY A 180 0.04 -7.03 -10.60
N LEU A 181 0.63 -8.09 -11.15
CA LEU A 181 1.90 -8.68 -10.67
C LEU A 181 3.04 -7.67 -10.46
N PRO A 182 3.22 -6.62 -11.30
CA PRO A 182 4.25 -5.61 -11.04
C PRO A 182 4.17 -4.98 -9.64
N TRP A 183 2.98 -4.90 -9.04
CA TRP A 183 2.77 -4.35 -7.69
C TRP A 183 3.56 -5.11 -6.62
N ILE A 184 3.70 -6.45 -6.75
CA ILE A 184 4.46 -7.32 -5.83
C ILE A 184 5.94 -6.88 -5.73
N VAL A 185 6.45 -6.20 -6.74
CA VAL A 185 7.81 -5.66 -6.74
C VAL A 185 7.82 -4.16 -6.42
N THR A 186 6.95 -3.38 -7.06
CA THR A 186 7.01 -1.91 -6.95
C THR A 186 6.58 -1.40 -5.59
N ALA A 187 5.57 -1.98 -4.95
CA ALA A 187 5.09 -1.51 -3.66
C ALA A 187 6.07 -1.90 -2.52
N PRO A 188 6.46 -3.17 -2.33
CA PRO A 188 7.48 -3.52 -1.34
C PRO A 188 8.82 -2.82 -1.61
N GLY A 189 9.24 -2.73 -2.87
CA GLY A 189 10.48 -2.02 -3.23
C GLY A 189 10.43 -0.54 -2.87
N SER A 190 9.29 0.13 -3.06
CA SER A 190 9.08 1.52 -2.63
C SER A 190 9.23 1.67 -1.11
N MET A 191 8.61 0.77 -0.33
CA MET A 191 8.66 0.80 1.14
C MET A 191 10.07 0.50 1.66
N LEU A 192 10.77 -0.48 1.09
CA LEU A 192 12.15 -0.80 1.44
C LEU A 192 13.09 0.38 1.16
N LEU A 193 13.03 0.95 -0.04
CA LEU A 193 13.87 2.08 -0.41
C LEU A 193 13.57 3.32 0.45
N LEU A 194 12.31 3.50 0.85
CA LEU A 194 11.91 4.56 1.78
C LEU A 194 12.50 4.31 3.18
N ALA A 195 12.47 3.08 3.68
CA ALA A 195 13.14 2.73 4.94
C ALA A 195 14.64 3.02 4.85
N LEU A 196 15.32 2.58 3.79
CA LEU A 196 16.75 2.85 3.57
C LEU A 196 17.05 4.35 3.47
N PHE A 197 16.15 5.14 2.89
CA PHE A 197 16.27 6.60 2.84
C PHE A 197 16.25 7.23 4.24
N PHE A 198 15.45 6.69 5.15
CA PHE A 198 15.40 7.16 6.54
C PHE A 198 16.57 6.70 7.39
N ARG A 199 17.22 5.58 7.05
CA ARG A 199 18.33 5.01 7.83
C ARG A 199 19.45 6.06 8.06
N GLY A 200 20.00 6.66 7.02
CA GLY A 200 21.13 7.59 7.16
C GLY A 200 22.33 6.98 7.92
N ASP A 201 23.45 7.71 8.04
CA ASP A 201 24.70 7.14 8.61
C ASP A 201 24.68 6.95 10.14
N GLY A 202 23.55 7.20 10.81
CA GLY A 202 23.42 7.23 12.28
C GLY A 202 22.34 6.31 12.88
N LEU A 203 21.85 5.33 12.11
CA LEU A 203 20.97 4.22 12.55
C LEU A 203 21.63 2.85 12.35
#